data_AF-A0A967JVA3-F1
#
_entry.id   AF-A0A967JVA3-F1
#
_cell.length_a   1.000
_cell.length_b   1.000
_cell.length_c   1.000
_cell.angle_alpha   90.00
_cell.angle_beta   90.00
_cell.angle_gamma   90.00
#
_symmetry.space_group_name_H-M   'P 1'
#
loop_
_entity.id
_entity.type
_entity.pdbx_description
1 polymer ?
#
loop_
_entity_poly.entity_id
_entity_poly.type
_entity_poly.pdbx_seq_one_letter_code
_entity_poly.pdbx_strand_id
1 'polypeptide(L)'
;TLPGVGPGVADERVAEQIEIQARYHGYIERQTAEVARSIAQQETPLPEDLDYREVRGLSAEVCEKLCSRRPATVGQASRIDGVTPAAISLLLVHLKKRGHEGRG
;
A
#
# COMPACT_ATOMS: atom_id res chain seq x y z
N THR A 1 -35.87 -34.26 -6.99
CA THR A 1 -35.23 -33.08 -6.36
C THR A 1 -33.78 -33.42 -6.07
N LEU A 2 -32.83 -32.54 -6.42
CA LEU A 2 -31.40 -32.78 -6.21
C LEU A 2 -31.09 -32.76 -4.70
N PRO A 3 -30.31 -33.72 -4.16
CA PRO A 3 -29.93 -33.72 -2.75
C PRO A 3 -28.97 -32.55 -2.46
N GLY A 4 -29.31 -31.70 -1.48
CA GLY A 4 -28.43 -30.61 -1.02
C GLY A 4 -29.00 -29.19 -1.16
N VAL A 5 -30.16 -29.01 -1.79
CA VAL A 5 -30.82 -27.70 -1.88
C VAL A 5 -31.90 -27.61 -0.79
N GLY A 6 -31.62 -26.84 0.27
CA GLY A 6 -32.62 -26.47 1.27
C GLY A 6 -33.74 -25.59 0.68
N PRO A 7 -34.86 -25.37 1.39
CA PRO A 7 -35.96 -24.54 0.88
C PRO A 7 -35.43 -23.16 0.46
N GLY A 8 -35.82 -22.73 -0.74
CA GLY A 8 -35.43 -21.42 -1.27
C GLY A 8 -35.81 -20.31 -0.30
N VAL A 9 -34.87 -19.39 -0.03
CA VAL A 9 -35.07 -18.28 0.89
C VAL A 9 -36.23 -17.42 0.36
N ALA A 10 -37.34 -17.37 1.09
CA ALA A 10 -38.56 -16.67 0.69
C ALA A 10 -38.58 -15.17 1.10
N ASP A 11 -37.58 -14.71 1.86
CA ASP A 11 -37.44 -13.31 2.25
C ASP A 11 -36.58 -12.58 1.21
N GLU A 12 -37.23 -11.72 0.44
CA GLU A 12 -36.66 -10.93 -0.66
C GLU A 12 -35.47 -10.09 -0.18
N ARG A 13 -35.46 -9.64 1.09
CA ARG A 13 -34.34 -8.90 1.68
C ARG A 13 -33.14 -9.78 1.95
N VAL A 14 -33.34 -11.05 2.31
CA VAL A 14 -32.25 -12.00 2.52
C VAL A 14 -31.64 -12.40 1.17
N ALA A 15 -32.46 -12.57 0.14
CA ALA A 15 -32.00 -12.80 -1.22
C ALA A 15 -31.20 -11.59 -1.76
N GLU A 16 -31.69 -10.37 -1.55
CA GLU A 16 -31.02 -9.13 -1.92
C GLU A 16 -29.68 -8.98 -1.17
N GLN A 17 -29.64 -9.24 0.14
CA GLN A 17 -28.40 -9.15 0.91
C GLN A 17 -27.37 -10.20 0.49
N ILE A 18 -27.81 -11.42 0.16
CA ILE A 18 -26.95 -12.48 -0.39
C ILE A 18 -26.44 -12.08 -1.77
N GLU A 19 -27.26 -11.48 -2.62
CA GLU A 19 -26.87 -11.00 -3.94
C GLU A 19 -25.87 -9.83 -3.86
N ILE A 20 -26.10 -8.86 -2.97
CA ILE A 20 -25.16 -7.78 -2.66
C ILE A 20 -23.85 -8.37 -2.16
N GLN A 21 -23.88 -9.24 -1.15
CA GLN A 21 -22.66 -9.84 -0.62
C GLN A 21 -21.93 -10.63 -1.71
N ALA A 22 -22.60 -11.49 -2.47
CA ALA A 22 -21.96 -12.26 -3.54
C ALA A 22 -21.38 -11.38 -4.66
N ARG A 23 -22.08 -10.30 -5.07
CA ARG A 23 -21.65 -9.40 -6.14
C ARG A 23 -20.49 -8.50 -5.71
N TYR A 24 -20.45 -8.07 -4.45
CA TYR A 24 -19.44 -7.13 -3.95
C TYR A 24 -18.28 -7.78 -3.19
N HIS A 25 -18.40 -9.02 -2.72
CA HIS A 25 -17.35 -9.70 -1.95
C HIS A 25 -16.01 -9.72 -2.70
N GLY A 26 -15.99 -10.11 -3.98
CA GLY A 26 -14.76 -10.14 -4.77
C GLY A 26 -14.12 -8.75 -5.00
N TYR A 27 -14.94 -7.69 -5.06
CA TYR A 27 -14.44 -6.32 -5.16
C TYR A 27 -13.85 -5.84 -3.83
N ILE A 28 -14.54 -6.14 -2.73
CA ILE A 28 -14.08 -5.82 -1.37
C ILE A 28 -12.78 -6.56 -1.09
N GLU A 29 -12.69 -7.86 -1.33
CA GLU A 29 -11.45 -8.63 -1.13
C GLU A 29 -10.27 -8.07 -1.93
N ARG A 30 -10.50 -7.71 -3.20
CA ARG A 30 -9.44 -7.11 -4.04
C ARG A 30 -9.00 -5.75 -3.51
N GLN A 31 -9.94 -4.89 -3.13
CA GLN A 31 -9.64 -3.59 -2.52
C GLN A 31 -8.92 -3.75 -1.18
N THR A 32 -9.36 -4.70 -0.34
CA THR A 32 -8.70 -5.01 0.93
C THR A 32 -7.27 -5.49 0.72
N ALA A 33 -7.01 -6.32 -0.30
CA ALA A 33 -5.65 -6.76 -0.63
C ALA A 33 -4.77 -5.64 -1.22
N GLU A 34 -5.35 -4.69 -1.95
CA GLU A 34 -4.65 -3.47 -2.42
C GLU A 34 -4.33 -2.53 -1.25
N VAL A 35 -5.30 -2.32 -0.35
CA VAL A 35 -5.14 -1.52 0.88
C VAL A 35 -4.09 -2.14 1.79
N ALA A 36 -4.13 -3.45 2.02
CA ALA A 36 -3.15 -4.15 2.86
C ALA A 36 -1.71 -4.01 2.32
N ARG A 37 -1.53 -4.14 0.99
CA ARG A 37 -0.23 -3.89 0.35
C ARG A 37 0.22 -2.44 0.48
N SER A 38 -0.70 -1.48 0.37
CA SER A 38 -0.42 -0.06 0.57
C SER A 38 -0.02 0.23 2.03
N ILE A 39 -0.71 -0.34 3.01
CA ILE A 39 -0.39 -0.22 4.44
C ILE A 39 0.99 -0.80 4.75
N ALA A 40 1.30 -2.00 4.24
CA ALA A 40 2.62 -2.61 4.43
C ALA A 40 3.76 -1.73 3.88
N GLN A 41 3.53 -1.03 2.76
CA GLN A 41 4.48 -0.03 2.27
C GLN A 41 4.60 1.19 3.19
N GLN A 42 3.50 1.63 3.82
CA GLN A 42 3.54 2.78 4.74
C GLN A 42 4.34 2.52 6.02
N GLU A 43 4.37 1.28 6.50
CA GLU A 43 5.11 0.87 7.69
C GLU A 43 6.60 0.57 7.41
N THR A 44 7.03 0.61 6.15
CA THR A 44 8.43 0.34 5.80
C THR A 44 9.35 1.37 6.46
N PRO A 45 10.28 0.94 7.34
CA PRO A 45 11.17 1.85 8.06
C PRO A 45 12.22 2.43 7.13
N LEU A 46 12.56 3.70 7.35
CA LEU A 46 13.66 4.39 6.68
C LEU A 46 14.87 4.38 7.62
N PRO A 47 16.05 3.93 7.18
CA PRO A 47 17.26 3.99 7.99
C PRO A 47 17.58 5.43 8.41
N GLU A 48 17.99 5.62 9.67
CA GLU A 48 18.32 6.96 10.20
C GLU A 48 19.51 7.61 9.46
N ASP A 49 20.41 6.76 8.95
CA ASP A 49 21.61 7.14 8.20
C ASP A 49 21.37 7.29 6.69
N LEU A 50 20.12 7.20 6.22
CA LEU A 50 19.80 7.31 4.81
C LEU A 50 20.14 8.71 4.27
N ASP A 51 21.01 8.77 3.27
CA ASP A 51 21.26 9.99 2.51
C ASP A 51 20.32 10.09 1.30
N TYR A 52 19.30 10.93 1.41
CA TYR A 52 18.32 11.16 0.34
C TYR A 52 18.95 11.73 -0.94
N ARG A 53 20.15 12.32 -0.87
CA ARG A 53 20.88 12.85 -2.04
C ARG A 53 21.42 11.73 -2.93
N GLU A 54 21.58 10.52 -2.39
CA GLU A 54 22.03 9.35 -3.14
C GLU A 54 20.87 8.64 -3.88
N VAL A 55 19.62 9.03 -3.59
CA VAL A 55 18.44 8.49 -4.25
C VAL A 55 18.30 9.12 -5.64
N ARG A 56 18.79 8.40 -6.66
CA ARG A 56 18.73 8.83 -8.06
C ARG A 56 17.29 9.14 -8.50
N GLY A 57 17.12 10.30 -9.13
CA GLY A 57 15.85 10.74 -9.72
C GLY A 57 14.96 11.55 -8.78
N LEU A 58 15.31 11.71 -7.49
CA LEU A 58 14.64 12.70 -6.64
C LEU A 58 14.97 14.11 -7.12
N SER A 59 13.97 15.00 -7.13
CA SER A 59 14.21 16.41 -7.35
C SER A 59 14.92 17.04 -6.15
N ALA A 60 15.60 18.16 -6.37
CA ALA A 60 16.26 18.91 -5.31
C ALA A 60 15.27 19.30 -4.19
N GLU A 61 14.08 19.78 -4.55
CA GLU A 61 13.04 20.16 -3.59
C GLU A 61 12.55 18.99 -2.74
N VAL A 62 12.31 17.82 -3.35
CA VAL A 62 11.88 16.62 -2.61
C VAL A 62 13.00 16.13 -1.69
N CYS A 63 14.24 16.13 -2.19
CA CYS A 63 15.41 15.76 -1.40
C CYS A 63 15.59 16.68 -0.19
N GLU A 64 15.46 17.99 -0.37
CA GLU A 64 15.53 18.97 0.71
C GLU A 64 14.44 18.74 1.76
N LYS A 65 13.20 18.52 1.32
CA LYS A 65 12.07 18.23 2.21
C LYS A 65 12.28 16.95 3.02
N LEU A 66 12.77 15.88 2.39
CA LEU A 66 13.05 14.61 3.08
C LEU A 66 14.24 14.73 4.03
N CYS A 67 15.31 15.43 3.62
CA CYS A 67 16.47 15.71 4.47
C CYS A 67 16.11 16.54 5.70
N SER A 68 15.21 17.51 5.53
CA SER A 68 14.73 18.40 6.59
C SER A 68 13.78 17.69 7.55
N ARG A 69 12.78 16.96 7.03
CA ARG A 69 11.75 16.31 7.86
C ARG A 69 12.20 14.98 8.47
N ARG A 70 13.21 14.32 7.90
CA ARG A 70 13.76 13.02 8.37
C ARG A 70 12.67 12.02 8.76
N PRO A 71 11.78 11.63 7.82
CA PRO A 71 10.71 10.68 8.12
C PRO A 71 11.28 9.33 8.56
N ALA A 72 10.65 8.71 9.57
CA ALA A 72 11.05 7.40 10.07
C ALA A 72 10.49 6.25 9.23
N THR A 73 9.43 6.50 8.44
CA THR A 73 8.82 5.49 7.57
C THR A 73 8.46 6.06 6.20
N VAL A 74 8.32 5.18 5.22
CA VAL A 74 7.85 5.52 3.87
C VAL A 74 6.47 6.19 3.91
N GLY A 75 5.58 5.76 4.80
CA GLY A 75 4.26 6.38 4.97
C GLY A 75 4.33 7.79 5.55
N GLN A 76 5.31 8.10 6.42
CA GLN A 76 5.55 9.48 6.84
C GLN A 76 6.09 10.31 5.68
N ALA A 77 7.02 9.77 4.89
CA ALA A 77 7.57 10.44 3.72
C ALA A 77 6.48 10.80 2.69
N SER A 78 5.52 9.89 2.44
CA SER A 78 4.44 10.10 1.46
C SER A 78 3.42 11.17 1.85
N ARG A 79 3.37 11.55 3.14
CA ARG A 79 2.50 12.62 3.65
C ARG A 79 3.16 14.01 3.65
N ILE A 80 4.41 14.11 3.19
CA ILE A 80 5.11 15.38 3.09
C ILE A 80 4.62 16.13 1.85
N ASP A 81 4.18 17.37 2.03
CA ASP A 81 3.67 18.19 0.94
C ASP A 81 4.67 18.33 -0.21
N GLY A 82 4.24 17.99 -1.42
CA GLY A 82 5.07 17.98 -2.62
C GLY A 82 5.96 16.75 -2.79
N VAL A 83 5.92 15.78 -1.87
CA VAL A 83 6.47 14.44 -2.13
C VAL A 83 5.45 13.65 -2.93
N THR A 84 5.84 13.22 -4.13
CA THR A 84 4.94 12.53 -5.07
C THR A 84 5.03 11.00 -4.92
N PRO A 85 4.02 10.25 -5.39
CA PRO A 85 4.10 8.78 -5.44
C PRO A 85 5.30 8.25 -6.25
N ALA A 86 5.74 9.00 -7.27
CA ALA A 86 6.94 8.67 -8.04
C ALA A 86 8.21 8.77 -7.18
N ALA A 87 8.34 9.82 -6.37
CA ALA A 87 9.46 9.96 -5.44
C ALA A 87 9.50 8.82 -4.40
N ILE A 88 8.34 8.42 -3.87
CA ILE A 88 8.24 7.26 -2.97
C ILE A 88 8.67 5.96 -3.66
N SER A 89 8.29 5.78 -4.92
CA SER A 89 8.71 4.60 -5.69
C SER A 89 10.24 4.56 -5.87
N LEU A 90 10.88 5.70 -6.16
CA LEU A 90 12.34 5.79 -6.26
C LEU A 90 13.04 5.46 -4.93
N LEU A 91 12.49 5.97 -3.82
CA LEU A 91 12.98 5.69 -2.48
C LEU A 91 12.92 4.18 -2.16
N LEU A 92 11.78 3.54 -2.41
CA LEU A 92 11.60 2.09 -2.19
C LEU A 92 12.57 1.25 -3.03
N VAL A 93 12.81 1.63 -4.29
CA VAL A 93 13.79 0.96 -5.15
C VAL A 93 15.21 1.12 -4.61
N HIS A 94 15.57 2.31 -4.13
CA HIS A 94 16.88 2.56 -3.53
C HIS A 94 17.09 1.71 -2.27
N LEU A 95 16.12 1.66 -1.36
CA LEU A 95 16.17 0.83 -0.15
C LEU A 95 16.35 -0.65 -0.46
N LYS A 96 15.62 -1.16 -1.47
CA LYS A 96 15.76 -2.55 -1.91
C LYS A 96 17.18 -2.85 -2.36
N LYS A 97 17.80 -1.98 -3.16
CA LYS A 97 19.19 -2.15 -3.63
C LYS A 97 20.19 -2.16 -2.46
N ARG A 98 20.08 -1.19 -1.55
CA ARG A 98 20.92 -1.11 -0.35
C ARG A 98 20.85 -2.36 0.52
N GLY A 99 19.65 -2.95 0.65
CA GLY A 99 19.46 -4.21 1.38
C GLY A 99 20.02 -5.47 0.69
N HIS A 100 20.21 -5.44 -0.64
CA HIS A 100 20.88 -6.51 -1.37
C HIS A 100 22.42 -6.40 -1.27
N GLU A 101 22.97 -5.18 -1.25
CA GLU A 101 24.43 -4.94 -1.15
C GLU A 101 25.01 -5.28 0.23
N GLY A 102 24.24 -5.13 1.31
CA GLY A 102 24.67 -5.52 2.67
C GLY A 102 24.61 -7.02 2.98
N ARG A 103 24.18 -7.86 2.03
CA ARG A 103 24.08 -9.33 2.18
C ARG A 103 25.00 -10.10 1.21
N GLY A 104 25.84 -9.39 0.46
CA GLY A 104 26.82 -9.95 -0.47
C GLY A 104 28.22 -10.03 0.10
#